data_AF-A0AB34JGL4-F1
#
_entry.id   AF-A0AB34JGL4-F1
#
_cell.length_a   1.000
_cell.length_b   1.000
_cell.length_c   1.000
_cell.angle_alpha   90.00
_cell.angle_beta   90.00
_cell.angle_gamma   90.00
#
_symmetry.space_group_name_H-M   'P 1'
#
loop_
_entity.id
_entity.type
_entity.pdbx_description
1 polymer ?
#
loop_
_entity_poly.entity_id
_entity_poly.type
_entity_poly.pdbx_seq_one_letter_code
_entity_poly.pdbx_strand_id
1 'polypeptide(L)'
;MAPRKLDASASRPAARFVTAHSGARDKDGRLKPFHDAPAAFRPNLTPQQMLEKGMHGGIYFNPLGGKPGILYPRSRYPKGIPGVSIDEFPPEWFKGVPPGLYKSRKYSVQNNFYKVKSGLDQAGWESNGWINECDPRGWTQWYFRFYMGRRLDNGEDERQIGRWLGVAGDKGRWKQNLIGKCLRDRKAFDDPSVSPVVRQTLLHWAYELTEADFEKGARRVKTHGAYAIPADQLHGVTVKTQGKRKFTQGDDVQEASTKVDYTEQKKDRAARASRRGEGLPPPAKATKPPPSRAAKRKRVLDSHVEETPHKSDYEKQRDERKRQNLKQLAELGLT
;
A
#
# COMPACT_ATOMS: atom_id res chain seq x y z
N MET A 1 22.02 -6.96 -16.52
CA MET A 1 21.01 -6.38 -17.44
C MET A 1 21.40 -4.94 -17.70
N ALA A 2 21.65 -4.57 -18.96
CA ALA A 2 21.96 -3.20 -19.33
C ALA A 2 20.74 -2.29 -19.12
N PRO A 3 20.91 -1.04 -18.65
CA PRO A 3 19.80 -0.08 -18.56
C PRO A 3 19.24 0.17 -19.97
N ARG A 4 17.91 0.08 -20.13
CA ARG A 4 17.24 0.51 -21.37
C ARG A 4 17.68 1.93 -21.69
N LYS A 5 18.34 2.13 -22.83
CA LYS A 5 18.58 3.48 -23.37
C LYS A 5 17.23 4.14 -23.58
N LEU A 6 17.09 5.38 -23.10
CA LEU A 6 15.94 6.23 -23.40
C LEU A 6 15.97 6.51 -24.90
N ASP A 7 14.94 6.05 -25.60
CA ASP A 7 14.72 6.42 -26.99
C ASP A 7 14.07 7.81 -26.99
N ALA A 8 14.87 8.83 -27.27
CA ALA A 8 14.42 10.22 -27.37
C ALA A 8 13.48 10.47 -28.57
N SER A 9 13.19 9.45 -29.40
CA SER A 9 12.29 9.51 -30.55
C SER A 9 10.91 8.88 -30.30
N ALA A 10 10.71 8.22 -29.15
CA ALA A 10 9.41 7.64 -28.82
C ALA A 10 8.42 8.77 -28.49
N SER A 11 7.59 9.13 -29.48
CA SER A 11 6.37 9.92 -29.27
C SER A 11 5.67 9.42 -28.01
N ARG A 12 5.24 10.34 -27.13
CA ARG A 12 4.36 9.97 -26.01
C ARG A 12 3.25 9.09 -26.56
N PRO A 13 2.97 7.93 -25.92
CA PRO A 13 1.95 7.03 -26.41
C PRO A 13 0.64 7.78 -26.54
N ALA A 14 -0.08 7.50 -27.63
CA ALA A 14 -1.39 8.07 -27.86
C ALA A 14 -2.27 7.77 -26.64
N ALA A 15 -2.87 8.83 -26.09
CA ALA A 15 -3.79 8.72 -24.98
C ALA A 15 -5.20 9.00 -25.48
N ARG A 16 -6.13 8.11 -25.15
CA ARG A 16 -7.56 8.38 -25.29
C ARG A 16 -8.12 8.85 -23.95
N PHE A 17 -9.23 9.57 -23.99
CA PHE A 17 -9.89 10.09 -22.80
C PHE A 17 -11.31 9.55 -22.69
N VAL A 18 -11.66 9.12 -21.48
CA VAL A 18 -13.02 8.75 -21.09
C VAL A 18 -13.52 9.72 -20.02
N THR A 19 -14.79 9.61 -19.65
CA THR A 19 -15.34 10.40 -18.54
C THR A 19 -14.55 10.14 -17.25
N ALA A 20 -14.11 11.22 -16.61
CA ALA A 20 -13.43 11.16 -15.31
C ALA A 20 -14.29 10.46 -14.27
N HIS A 21 -13.65 9.78 -13.32
CA HIS A 21 -14.37 9.15 -12.22
C HIS A 21 -14.97 10.23 -11.30
N SER A 22 -16.27 10.17 -11.04
CA SER A 22 -17.00 11.21 -10.28
C SER A 22 -16.71 11.23 -8.77
N GLY A 23 -15.98 10.24 -8.27
CA GLY A 23 -15.79 10.00 -6.84
C GLY A 23 -16.99 9.33 -6.17
N ALA A 24 -18.01 8.95 -6.95
CA ALA A 24 -19.15 8.22 -6.45
C ALA A 24 -18.72 6.94 -5.72
N ARG A 25 -19.41 6.67 -4.62
CA ARG A 25 -19.17 5.50 -3.78
C ARG A 25 -20.28 4.47 -3.91
N ASP A 26 -19.95 3.22 -3.66
CA ASP A 26 -20.92 2.15 -3.45
C ASP A 26 -21.46 2.15 -2.01
N LYS A 27 -22.38 1.23 -1.73
CA LYS A 27 -23.02 1.06 -0.41
C LYS A 27 -22.03 0.74 0.72
N ASP A 28 -20.86 0.20 0.39
CA ASP A 28 -19.81 -0.15 1.35
C ASP A 28 -18.80 0.99 1.51
N GLY A 29 -19.08 2.16 0.93
CA GLY A 29 -18.21 3.33 0.97
C GLY A 29 -16.97 3.23 0.09
N ARG A 30 -16.85 2.23 -0.79
CA ARG A 30 -15.73 2.14 -1.76
C ARG A 30 -16.03 2.98 -2.98
N LEU A 31 -15.00 3.37 -3.73
CA LEU A 31 -15.23 3.98 -5.03
C LEU A 31 -15.96 2.99 -5.95
N LYS A 32 -16.95 3.50 -6.67
CA LYS A 32 -17.59 2.77 -7.77
C LYS A 32 -16.50 2.32 -8.78
N PRO A 33 -16.75 1.25 -9.55
CA PRO A 33 -15.75 0.80 -10.50
C PRO A 33 -15.55 1.88 -11.56
N PHE A 34 -14.32 2.00 -12.04
CA PHE A 34 -14.10 2.63 -13.34
C PHE A 34 -14.81 1.77 -14.39
N HIS A 35 -15.68 2.39 -15.19
CA HIS A 35 -16.54 1.70 -16.15
C HIS A 35 -15.75 0.91 -17.21
N ASP A 36 -14.52 1.34 -17.48
CA ASP A 36 -13.61 0.80 -18.47
C ASP A 36 -12.36 0.13 -17.87
N ALA A 37 -12.41 -0.22 -16.58
CA ALA A 37 -11.36 -1.01 -15.92
C ALA A 37 -11.92 -2.32 -15.35
N PRO A 38 -11.06 -3.34 -15.13
CA PRO A 38 -11.49 -4.58 -14.50
C PRO A 38 -12.12 -4.31 -13.13
N ALA A 39 -13.25 -4.96 -12.84
CA ALA A 39 -13.96 -4.80 -11.56
C ALA A 39 -13.12 -5.14 -10.33
N ALA A 40 -12.02 -5.89 -10.48
CA ALA A 40 -11.07 -6.17 -9.40
C ALA A 40 -10.16 -4.98 -9.05
N PHE A 41 -9.97 -4.01 -9.96
CA PHE A 41 -9.21 -2.79 -9.70
C PHE A 41 -10.09 -1.80 -8.92
N ARG A 42 -9.88 -1.75 -7.60
CA ARG A 42 -10.72 -1.01 -6.64
C ARG A 42 -9.92 -0.17 -5.65
N PRO A 43 -9.16 0.84 -6.12
CA PRO A 43 -8.75 1.94 -5.25
C PRO A 43 -9.95 2.51 -4.49
N ASN A 44 -9.77 2.90 -3.23
CA ASN A 44 -10.86 3.46 -2.41
C ASN A 44 -10.60 4.89 -1.91
N LEU A 45 -9.46 5.47 -2.29
CA LEU A 45 -9.12 6.88 -2.10
C LEU A 45 -9.18 7.65 -3.41
N THR A 46 -9.74 8.85 -3.39
CA THR A 46 -9.61 9.80 -4.50
C THR A 46 -8.25 10.48 -4.50
N PRO A 47 -7.80 11.07 -5.63
CA PRO A 47 -6.62 11.92 -5.67
C PRO A 47 -6.59 13.02 -4.60
N GLN A 48 -7.73 13.71 -4.40
CA GLN A 48 -7.89 14.70 -3.35
C GLN A 48 -7.66 14.10 -1.95
N GLN A 49 -8.25 12.95 -1.63
CA GLN A 49 -8.07 12.30 -0.33
C GLN A 49 -6.61 11.87 -0.10
N MET A 50 -5.91 11.45 -1.16
CA MET A 50 -4.49 11.12 -1.08
C MET A 50 -3.64 12.36 -0.75
N LEU A 51 -3.96 13.51 -1.35
CA LEU A 51 -3.32 14.80 -1.09
C LEU A 51 -3.57 15.25 0.37
N GLU A 52 -4.82 15.24 0.81
CA GLU A 52 -5.24 15.67 2.16
C GLU A 52 -4.58 14.84 3.27
N LYS A 53 -4.51 13.51 3.09
CA LYS A 53 -3.87 12.63 4.08
C LYS A 53 -2.35 12.82 4.13
N GLY A 54 -1.75 13.31 3.06
CA GLY A 54 -0.31 13.49 2.95
C GLY A 54 0.40 12.21 2.50
N MET A 55 1.03 12.32 1.33
CA MET A 55 1.73 11.22 0.66
C MET A 55 3.14 11.63 0.25
N HIS A 56 4.03 10.63 0.12
CA HIS A 56 5.37 10.80 -0.44
C HIS A 56 6.19 11.92 0.20
N GLY A 57 5.99 12.19 1.50
CA GLY A 57 6.67 13.23 2.26
C GLY A 57 6.49 14.63 1.69
N GLY A 58 5.46 14.84 0.87
CA GLY A 58 5.07 16.10 0.28
C GLY A 58 5.84 16.57 -0.94
N ILE A 59 6.74 15.77 -1.50
CA ILE A 59 7.59 16.18 -2.63
C ILE A 59 7.00 15.87 -4.02
N TYR A 60 5.87 15.19 -4.06
CA TYR A 60 5.46 14.42 -5.23
C TYR A 60 5.26 15.27 -6.50
N PHE A 61 4.57 16.41 -6.38
CA PHE A 61 4.30 17.33 -7.49
C PHE A 61 5.26 18.53 -7.55
N ASN A 62 6.41 18.43 -6.87
CA ASN A 62 7.51 19.38 -7.09
C ASN A 62 8.47 18.78 -8.13
N PRO A 63 8.73 19.42 -9.29
CA PRO A 63 9.68 18.93 -10.30
C PRO A 63 11.10 18.69 -9.76
N LEU A 64 11.49 19.45 -8.74
CA LEU A 64 12.79 19.37 -8.06
C LEU A 64 12.72 18.61 -6.73
N GLY A 65 11.55 18.05 -6.42
CA GLY A 65 11.24 17.40 -5.15
C GLY A 65 12.05 16.13 -4.93
N GLY A 66 12.72 16.06 -3.78
CA GLY A 66 13.49 14.90 -3.34
C GLY A 66 14.90 14.81 -3.92
N LYS A 67 15.45 13.60 -3.92
CA LYS A 67 16.73 13.30 -4.58
C LYS A 67 16.53 13.23 -6.10
N PRO A 68 17.53 13.63 -6.90
CA PRO A 68 17.41 13.55 -8.35
C PRO A 68 17.37 12.09 -8.79
N GLY A 69 16.66 11.83 -9.90
CA GLY A 69 16.71 10.54 -10.57
C GLY A 69 17.95 10.39 -11.45
N ILE A 70 18.03 9.25 -12.12
CA ILE A 70 18.94 8.85 -13.18
C ILE A 70 18.49 9.43 -14.53
N LEU A 71 17.18 9.38 -14.84
CA LEU A 71 16.63 9.81 -16.14
C LEU A 71 16.75 11.33 -16.33
N TYR A 72 16.47 12.09 -15.27
CA TYR A 72 16.43 13.55 -15.29
C TYR A 72 17.42 14.16 -14.28
N PRO A 73 18.74 14.08 -14.55
CA PRO A 73 19.74 14.66 -13.67
C PRO A 73 19.66 16.19 -13.70
N ARG A 74 19.90 16.84 -12.55
CA ARG A 74 19.76 18.30 -12.39
C ARG A 74 20.65 19.13 -13.31
N SER A 75 21.81 18.59 -13.72
CA SER A 75 22.72 19.25 -14.65
C SER A 75 22.09 19.48 -16.02
N ARG A 76 21.28 18.53 -16.50
CA ARG A 76 20.57 18.63 -17.79
C ARG A 76 19.14 19.15 -17.64
N TYR A 77 18.54 18.97 -16.46
CA TYR A 77 17.17 19.36 -16.16
C TYR A 77 17.12 20.29 -14.94
N PRO A 78 17.60 21.54 -15.08
CA PRO A 78 17.69 22.49 -13.95
C PRO A 78 16.31 22.92 -13.43
N LYS A 79 15.27 22.84 -14.26
CA LYS A 79 13.87 23.08 -13.90
C LYS A 79 13.18 21.84 -13.28
N GLY A 80 13.88 20.71 -13.18
CA GLY A 80 13.37 19.48 -12.62
C GLY A 80 12.78 18.52 -13.66
N ILE A 81 12.10 17.49 -13.16
CA ILE A 81 11.54 16.40 -13.96
C ILE A 81 10.43 16.94 -14.89
N PRO A 82 10.57 16.82 -16.22
CA PRO A 82 9.54 17.24 -17.17
C PRO A 82 8.22 16.50 -16.94
N GLY A 83 7.09 17.16 -17.18
CA GLY A 83 5.77 16.54 -17.05
C GLY A 83 5.31 16.29 -15.61
N VAL A 84 5.97 16.90 -14.62
CA VAL A 84 5.51 16.98 -13.23
C VAL A 84 4.99 18.39 -13.00
N SER A 85 3.68 18.58 -12.93
CA SER A 85 3.07 19.83 -12.46
C SER A 85 1.75 19.53 -11.77
N ILE A 86 1.25 20.50 -10.98
CA ILE A 86 -0.13 20.45 -10.47
C ILE A 86 -1.13 21.01 -11.46
N ASP A 87 -0.67 21.79 -12.45
CA ASP A 87 -1.54 22.53 -13.37
C ASP A 87 -2.33 21.62 -14.31
N GLU A 88 -1.95 20.35 -14.41
CA GLU A 88 -2.67 19.33 -15.17
C GLU A 88 -3.88 18.73 -14.43
N PHE A 89 -4.03 19.02 -13.14
CA PHE A 89 -5.06 18.45 -12.27
C PHE A 89 -6.08 19.51 -11.85
N PRO A 90 -7.33 19.13 -11.51
CA PRO A 90 -8.34 20.07 -11.05
C PRO A 90 -7.86 20.87 -9.84
N PRO A 91 -7.93 22.22 -9.86
CA PRO A 91 -7.45 23.05 -8.76
C PRO A 91 -8.20 22.76 -7.45
N GLU A 92 -9.46 22.33 -7.54
CA GLU A 92 -10.29 21.96 -6.40
C GLU A 92 -9.71 20.80 -5.57
N TRP A 93 -8.92 19.90 -6.18
CA TRP A 93 -8.26 18.83 -5.42
C TRP A 93 -7.18 19.34 -4.45
N PHE A 94 -6.69 20.56 -4.66
CA PHE A 94 -5.65 21.18 -3.85
C PHE A 94 -6.21 22.26 -2.90
N LYS A 95 -7.49 22.63 -3.06
CA LYS A 95 -8.12 23.65 -2.22
C LYS A 95 -8.12 23.19 -0.76
N GLY A 96 -7.54 24.01 0.11
CA GLY A 96 -7.41 23.71 1.53
C GLY A 96 -6.31 22.70 1.89
N VAL A 97 -5.61 22.11 0.90
CA VAL A 97 -4.46 21.22 1.15
C VAL A 97 -3.21 22.09 1.32
N PRO A 98 -2.47 21.98 2.44
CA PRO A 98 -1.23 22.72 2.61
C PRO A 98 -0.21 22.37 1.51
N PRO A 99 0.40 23.36 0.81
CA PRO A 99 1.38 23.10 -0.25
C PRO A 99 2.55 22.21 0.16
N GLY A 100 2.89 22.23 1.45
CA GLY A 100 3.89 21.35 2.05
C GLY A 100 3.60 19.86 1.85
N LEU A 101 2.33 19.46 1.71
CA LEU A 101 1.90 18.07 1.54
C LEU A 101 2.02 17.54 0.10
N TYR A 102 2.35 18.39 -0.88
CA TYR A 102 2.41 17.93 -2.28
C TYR A 102 3.43 18.65 -3.18
N LYS A 103 3.88 19.85 -2.82
CA LYS A 103 4.81 20.68 -3.61
C LYS A 103 6.10 21.03 -2.85
N SER A 104 6.43 20.33 -1.77
CA SER A 104 7.68 20.51 -1.04
C SER A 104 8.91 20.16 -1.89
N ARG A 105 10.02 20.87 -1.66
CA ARG A 105 11.30 20.52 -2.28
C ARG A 105 12.01 19.36 -1.56
N LYS A 106 11.89 19.30 -0.24
CA LYS A 106 12.52 18.28 0.61
C LYS A 106 11.48 17.32 1.14
N TYR A 107 11.82 16.03 1.16
CA TYR A 107 10.95 14.99 1.72
C TYR A 107 10.87 15.16 3.23
N SER A 108 9.66 15.22 3.77
CA SER A 108 9.42 15.24 5.22
C SER A 108 8.55 14.08 5.63
N VAL A 109 9.04 13.23 6.54
CA VAL A 109 8.26 12.16 7.15
C VAL A 109 7.05 12.73 7.92
N GLN A 110 7.16 13.96 8.44
CA GLN A 110 6.06 14.62 9.15
C GLN A 110 4.89 14.97 8.23
N ASN A 111 5.10 15.04 6.92
CA ASN A 111 4.04 15.31 5.95
C ASN A 111 3.27 14.03 5.56
N ASN A 112 3.77 12.84 5.92
CA ASN A 112 3.03 11.61 5.70
C ASN A 112 1.93 11.43 6.74
N PHE A 113 0.83 10.80 6.36
CA PHE A 113 -0.26 10.46 7.28
C PHE A 113 0.24 9.64 8.49
N TYR A 114 0.96 8.55 8.23
CA TYR A 114 1.43 7.62 9.26
C TYR A 114 2.79 8.00 9.86
N LYS A 115 3.32 9.19 9.56
CA LYS A 115 4.59 9.71 10.11
C LYS A 115 5.78 8.73 10.00
N VAL A 116 5.81 7.95 8.93
CA VAL A 116 6.90 7.02 8.60
C VAL A 116 7.32 7.16 7.15
N LYS A 117 8.58 6.84 6.85
CA LYS A 117 9.06 6.74 5.47
C LYS A 117 8.57 5.42 4.85
N SER A 118 8.01 5.48 3.66
CA SER A 118 7.70 4.32 2.83
C SER A 118 8.13 4.58 1.38
N GLY A 119 8.69 3.55 0.74
CA GLY A 119 9.11 3.57 -0.67
C GLY A 119 10.60 3.87 -0.90
N LEU A 120 11.00 3.69 -2.16
CA LEU A 120 12.32 4.06 -2.68
C LEU A 120 12.35 5.56 -3.05
N ASP A 121 13.54 6.08 -3.31
CA ASP A 121 13.69 7.39 -3.95
C ASP A 121 13.59 7.29 -5.49
N GLN A 122 13.58 8.45 -6.15
CA GLN A 122 13.41 8.56 -7.61
C GLN A 122 14.35 7.63 -8.38
N ALA A 123 15.65 7.63 -8.04
CA ALA A 123 16.65 6.78 -8.68
C ALA A 123 16.33 5.28 -8.48
N GLY A 124 15.94 4.88 -7.26
CA GLY A 124 15.53 3.51 -7.00
C GLY A 124 14.32 3.06 -7.83
N TRP A 125 13.32 3.93 -8.00
CA TRP A 125 12.15 3.63 -8.85
C TRP A 125 12.53 3.49 -10.34
N GLU A 126 13.45 4.33 -10.83
CA GLU A 126 13.93 4.30 -12.21
C GLU A 126 14.77 3.05 -12.50
N SER A 127 15.71 2.69 -11.62
CA SER A 127 16.53 1.48 -11.78
C SER A 127 15.71 0.19 -11.80
N ASN A 128 14.55 0.16 -11.14
CA ASN A 128 13.65 -0.98 -11.15
C ASN A 128 12.70 -1.00 -12.37
N GLY A 129 12.78 -0.02 -13.28
CA GLY A 129 11.87 0.09 -14.42
C GLY A 129 10.41 0.29 -14.01
N TRP A 130 10.18 0.89 -12.84
CA TRP A 130 8.85 1.05 -12.27
C TRP A 130 8.15 2.33 -12.69
N ILE A 131 8.90 3.28 -13.25
CA ILE A 131 8.41 4.55 -13.79
C ILE A 131 8.97 4.74 -15.21
N ASN A 132 8.27 5.53 -16.00
CA ASN A 132 8.60 5.82 -17.40
C ASN A 132 8.38 7.31 -17.67
N GLU A 133 8.67 7.76 -18.90
CA GLU A 133 8.53 9.18 -19.28
C GLU A 133 7.09 9.66 -19.37
N CYS A 134 6.12 8.73 -19.50
CA CYS A 134 4.70 9.07 -19.51
C CYS A 134 4.29 9.56 -18.14
N ASP A 135 4.64 8.82 -17.10
CA ASP A 135 4.38 9.13 -15.70
C ASP A 135 5.68 9.10 -14.90
N PRO A 136 6.48 10.17 -14.94
CA PRO A 136 7.82 10.21 -14.37
C PRO A 136 7.85 10.25 -12.84
N ARG A 137 6.69 10.34 -12.19
CA ARG A 137 6.54 10.07 -10.76
C ARG A 137 5.90 8.71 -10.46
N GLY A 138 5.57 7.94 -11.49
CA GLY A 138 5.10 6.57 -11.39
C GLY A 138 3.62 6.43 -11.08
N TRP A 139 3.31 5.37 -10.33
CA TRP A 139 1.94 4.91 -10.13
C TRP A 139 0.99 5.99 -9.62
N THR A 140 1.40 6.85 -8.67
CA THR A 140 0.48 7.87 -8.15
C THR A 140 0.13 8.94 -9.20
N GLN A 141 1.04 9.25 -10.13
CA GLN A 141 0.80 10.23 -11.19
C GLN A 141 -0.04 9.60 -12.28
N TRP A 142 0.29 8.35 -12.64
CA TRP A 142 -0.55 7.54 -13.50
C TRP A 142 -1.98 7.46 -12.95
N TYR A 143 -2.15 7.18 -11.65
CA TYR A 143 -3.47 7.07 -11.02
C TYR A 143 -4.25 8.37 -11.07
N PHE A 144 -3.61 9.53 -10.81
CA PHE A 144 -4.30 10.82 -10.88
C PHE A 144 -4.82 11.09 -12.31
N ARG A 145 -4.00 10.82 -13.33
CA ARG A 145 -4.41 10.99 -14.73
C ARG A 145 -5.44 9.95 -15.17
N PHE A 146 -5.30 8.71 -14.72
CA PHE A 146 -6.29 7.65 -14.93
C PHE A 146 -7.63 8.02 -14.30
N TYR A 147 -7.61 8.63 -13.11
CA TYR A 147 -8.80 9.12 -12.42
C TYR A 147 -9.51 10.22 -13.21
N MET A 148 -8.76 11.11 -13.86
CA MET A 148 -9.27 12.13 -14.79
C MET A 148 -9.73 11.58 -16.14
N GLY A 149 -9.62 10.27 -16.38
CA GLY A 149 -10.09 9.63 -17.60
C GLY A 149 -9.04 9.38 -18.67
N ARG A 150 -7.75 9.69 -18.44
CA ARG A 150 -6.68 9.33 -19.38
C ARG A 150 -6.52 7.81 -19.45
N ARG A 151 -6.43 7.26 -20.66
CA ARG A 151 -6.09 5.86 -20.93
C ARG A 151 -4.92 5.75 -21.88
N LEU A 152 -4.09 4.73 -21.67
CA LEU A 152 -2.90 4.47 -22.48
C LEU A 152 -3.04 3.12 -23.18
N ASP A 153 -3.14 3.15 -24.51
CA ASP A 153 -3.41 1.94 -25.31
C ASP A 153 -2.14 1.08 -25.56
N ASN A 154 -1.01 1.45 -24.96
CA ASN A 154 0.28 0.76 -25.12
C ASN A 154 0.56 -0.32 -24.05
N GLY A 155 -0.46 -0.76 -23.31
CA GLY A 155 -0.33 -1.77 -22.26
C GLY A 155 0.07 -1.23 -20.88
N GLU A 156 0.27 0.08 -20.73
CA GLU A 156 0.71 0.67 -19.47
C GLU A 156 -0.40 0.68 -18.41
N ASP A 157 -1.67 0.86 -18.80
CA ASP A 157 -2.80 0.81 -17.88
C ASP A 157 -2.96 -0.60 -17.29
N GLU A 158 -2.90 -1.64 -18.12
CA GLU A 158 -2.93 -3.04 -17.71
C GLU A 158 -1.78 -3.37 -16.75
N ARG A 159 -0.58 -2.86 -17.05
CA ARG A 159 0.59 -3.02 -16.18
C ARG A 159 0.37 -2.37 -14.82
N GLN A 160 -0.12 -1.13 -14.77
CA GLN A 160 -0.30 -0.41 -13.50
C GLN A 160 -1.47 -0.97 -12.68
N ILE A 161 -2.55 -1.38 -13.34
CA ILE A 161 -3.66 -2.12 -12.72
C ILE A 161 -3.16 -3.45 -12.13
N GLY A 162 -2.38 -4.23 -12.90
CA GLY A 162 -1.79 -5.48 -12.44
C GLY A 162 -0.89 -5.31 -11.22
N ARG A 163 -0.07 -4.25 -11.19
CA ARG A 163 0.73 -3.91 -10.01
C ARG A 163 -0.15 -3.57 -8.80
N TRP A 164 -1.20 -2.78 -8.99
CA TRP A 164 -2.14 -2.45 -7.91
C TRP A 164 -2.81 -3.71 -7.36
N LEU A 165 -3.26 -4.63 -8.23
CA LEU A 165 -3.83 -5.91 -7.82
C LEU A 165 -2.84 -6.73 -6.98
N GLY A 166 -1.56 -6.74 -7.37
CA GLY A 166 -0.48 -7.38 -6.61
C GLY A 166 -0.18 -6.72 -5.26
N VAL A 167 -0.52 -5.44 -5.07
CA VAL A 167 -0.29 -4.67 -3.84
C VAL A 167 -1.49 -4.71 -2.90
N ALA A 168 -2.65 -4.27 -3.40
CA ALA A 168 -3.86 -4.00 -2.63
C ALA A 168 -5.11 -4.77 -3.12
N GLY A 169 -5.02 -5.51 -4.24
CA GLY A 169 -6.12 -6.37 -4.69
C GLY A 169 -6.46 -7.49 -3.69
N ASP A 170 -7.47 -8.30 -3.98
CA ASP A 170 -7.97 -9.35 -3.07
C ASP A 170 -6.86 -10.26 -2.51
N LYS A 171 -5.87 -10.62 -3.35
CA LYS A 171 -4.70 -11.43 -2.96
C LYS A 171 -3.41 -10.59 -2.85
N GLY A 172 -3.54 -9.27 -2.81
CA GLY A 172 -2.44 -8.32 -2.81
C GLY A 172 -1.53 -8.48 -1.60
N ARG A 173 -0.23 -8.47 -1.84
CA ARG A 173 0.81 -8.75 -0.85
C ARG A 173 0.70 -7.87 0.39
N TRP A 174 0.54 -6.56 0.18
CA TRP A 174 0.58 -5.57 1.27
C TRP A 174 -0.75 -5.50 2.02
N LYS A 175 -1.88 -5.64 1.33
CA LYS A 175 -3.20 -5.79 1.98
C LYS A 175 -3.22 -7.02 2.88
N GLN A 176 -2.85 -8.19 2.36
CA GLN A 176 -2.82 -9.44 3.13
C GLN A 176 -1.82 -9.39 4.28
N ASN A 177 -0.66 -8.75 4.09
CA ASN A 177 0.31 -8.53 5.17
C ASN A 177 -0.26 -7.66 6.29
N LEU A 178 -0.97 -6.58 5.98
CA LEU A 178 -1.58 -5.72 7.00
C LEU A 178 -2.66 -6.48 7.78
N ILE A 179 -3.54 -7.19 7.07
CA ILE A 179 -4.60 -8.02 7.69
C ILE A 179 -3.98 -9.03 8.66
N GLY A 180 -2.94 -9.75 8.23
CA GLY A 180 -2.25 -10.71 9.09
C GLY A 180 -1.60 -10.08 10.32
N LYS A 181 -1.05 -8.86 10.21
CA LYS A 181 -0.51 -8.15 11.37
C LYS A 181 -1.59 -7.69 12.33
N CYS A 182 -2.73 -7.20 11.84
CA CYS A 182 -3.86 -6.86 12.71
C CYS A 182 -4.36 -8.10 13.47
N LEU A 183 -4.47 -9.26 12.79
CA LEU A 183 -4.85 -10.52 13.44
C LEU A 183 -3.84 -10.98 14.49
N ARG A 184 -2.55 -11.02 14.13
CA ARG A 184 -1.47 -11.44 15.03
C ARG A 184 -1.40 -10.54 16.27
N ASP A 185 -1.53 -9.23 16.07
CA ASP A 185 -1.44 -8.24 17.15
C ASP A 185 -2.77 -8.07 17.91
N ARG A 186 -3.83 -8.80 17.51
CA ARG A 186 -5.21 -8.71 18.06
C ARG A 186 -5.74 -7.28 18.12
N LYS A 187 -5.58 -6.55 17.02
CA LYS A 187 -5.97 -5.15 16.89
C LYS A 187 -7.00 -4.97 15.77
N ALA A 188 -7.79 -3.90 15.91
CA ALA A 188 -8.76 -3.50 14.90
C ALA A 188 -8.10 -3.29 13.53
N PHE A 189 -8.86 -3.51 12.45
CA PHE A 189 -8.36 -3.40 11.08
C PHE A 189 -7.81 -1.99 10.76
N ASP A 190 -8.32 -0.97 11.44
CA ASP A 190 -7.97 0.44 11.26
C ASP A 190 -6.98 0.98 12.30
N ASP A 191 -6.53 0.18 13.27
CA ASP A 191 -5.59 0.64 14.30
C ASP A 191 -4.27 1.15 13.65
N PRO A 192 -3.98 2.46 13.71
CA PRO A 192 -2.86 3.06 12.99
C PRO A 192 -1.49 2.64 13.54
N SER A 193 -1.43 2.09 14.76
CA SER A 193 -0.21 1.55 15.34
C SER A 193 0.22 0.23 14.71
N VAL A 194 -0.71 -0.50 14.06
CA VAL A 194 -0.38 -1.73 13.36
C VAL A 194 0.30 -1.39 12.04
N SER A 195 1.61 -1.64 12.00
CA SER A 195 2.42 -1.59 10.78
C SER A 195 2.27 -0.29 9.96
N PRO A 196 2.54 0.89 10.55
CA PRO A 196 2.35 2.20 9.91
C PRO A 196 3.07 2.29 8.55
N VAL A 197 4.21 1.61 8.37
CA VAL A 197 4.92 1.57 7.08
C VAL A 197 4.08 0.92 5.98
N VAL A 198 3.38 -0.18 6.28
CA VAL A 198 2.53 -0.87 5.31
C VAL A 198 1.27 -0.06 5.04
N ARG A 199 0.70 0.59 6.06
CA ARG A 199 -0.43 1.50 5.86
C ARG A 199 -0.06 2.69 4.98
N GLN A 200 1.12 3.29 5.20
CA GLN A 200 1.64 4.36 4.34
C GLN A 200 1.90 3.86 2.91
N THR A 201 2.43 2.64 2.75
CA THR A 201 2.57 2.02 1.43
C THR A 201 1.21 1.90 0.75
N LEU A 202 0.21 1.33 1.40
CA LEU A 202 -1.13 1.17 0.82
C LEU A 202 -1.79 2.51 0.46
N LEU A 203 -1.60 3.54 1.30
CA LEU A 203 -2.04 4.91 1.01
C LEU A 203 -1.41 5.43 -0.28
N HIS A 204 -0.11 5.21 -0.51
CA HIS A 204 0.54 5.58 -1.77
C HIS A 204 -0.05 4.87 -3.00
N TRP A 205 -0.76 3.75 -2.80
CA TRP A 205 -1.49 2.98 -3.81
C TRP A 205 -3.02 3.25 -3.78
N ALA A 206 -3.44 4.41 -3.27
CA ALA A 206 -4.85 4.81 -3.13
C ALA A 206 -5.75 3.78 -2.43
N TYR A 207 -5.20 3.09 -1.44
CA TYR A 207 -5.92 2.07 -0.69
C TYR A 207 -5.78 2.27 0.82
N GLU A 208 -6.91 2.24 1.52
CA GLU A 208 -6.98 2.02 2.97
C GLU A 208 -7.72 0.72 3.26
N LEU A 209 -7.27 -0.01 4.29
CA LEU A 209 -7.92 -1.25 4.68
C LEU A 209 -9.32 -0.95 5.24
N THR A 210 -10.33 -1.55 4.63
CA THR A 210 -11.72 -1.48 5.11
C THR A 210 -12.05 -2.70 5.97
N GLU A 211 -13.12 -2.60 6.75
CA GLU A 211 -13.64 -3.70 7.56
C GLU A 211 -14.01 -4.91 6.69
N ALA A 212 -14.80 -4.69 5.63
CA ALA A 212 -15.20 -5.75 4.70
C ALA A 212 -13.99 -6.46 4.05
N ASP A 213 -12.94 -5.70 3.72
CA ASP A 213 -11.70 -6.29 3.20
C ASP A 213 -10.93 -7.09 4.25
N PHE A 214 -10.93 -6.61 5.49
CA PHE A 214 -10.33 -7.30 6.62
C PHE A 214 -11.06 -8.60 6.91
N GLU A 215 -12.39 -8.62 7.01
CA GLU A 215 -13.17 -9.83 7.26
C GLU A 215 -12.96 -10.90 6.17
N LYS A 216 -13.06 -10.49 4.90
CA LYS A 216 -12.83 -11.37 3.75
C LYS A 216 -11.40 -11.92 3.74
N GLY A 217 -10.41 -11.06 3.98
CA GLY A 217 -9.01 -11.45 3.99
C GLY A 217 -8.60 -12.23 5.23
N ALA A 218 -9.23 -12.00 6.39
CA ALA A 218 -8.89 -12.64 7.66
C ALA A 218 -9.15 -14.15 7.59
N ARG A 219 -10.28 -14.56 7.00
CA ARG A 219 -10.57 -15.97 6.72
C ARG A 219 -9.45 -16.61 5.91
N ARG A 220 -9.03 -15.94 4.83
CA ARG A 220 -7.95 -16.41 3.96
C ARG A 220 -6.62 -16.52 4.69
N VAL A 221 -6.22 -15.48 5.44
CA VAL A 221 -4.96 -15.42 6.17
C VAL A 221 -4.90 -16.47 7.28
N LYS A 222 -6.01 -16.73 7.98
CA LYS A 222 -6.09 -17.83 8.96
C LYS A 222 -5.85 -19.20 8.31
N THR A 223 -6.38 -19.44 7.11
CA THR A 223 -6.22 -20.73 6.43
C THR A 223 -4.86 -20.91 5.72
N HIS A 224 -4.34 -19.85 5.09
CA HIS A 224 -3.18 -19.94 4.17
C HIS A 224 -1.95 -19.16 4.63
N GLY A 225 -2.03 -18.46 5.78
CA GLY A 225 -1.04 -17.49 6.20
C GLY A 225 -1.05 -16.19 5.39
N ALA A 226 -0.19 -15.26 5.77
CA ALA A 226 0.08 -14.02 5.04
C ALA A 226 1.56 -13.92 4.67
N TYR A 227 1.89 -13.10 3.68
CA TYR A 227 3.28 -12.84 3.33
C TYR A 227 4.06 -12.35 4.57
N ALA A 228 5.20 -12.97 4.86
CA ALA A 228 6.06 -12.70 6.02
C ALA A 228 5.42 -12.92 7.41
N ILE A 229 4.31 -13.69 7.49
CA ILE A 229 3.72 -14.19 8.74
C ILE A 229 3.38 -15.67 8.52
N PRO A 230 4.20 -16.60 9.03
CA PRO A 230 3.88 -18.01 8.92
C PRO A 230 2.61 -18.33 9.76
N ALA A 231 1.87 -19.37 9.34
CA ALA A 231 0.52 -19.66 9.86
C ALA A 231 0.52 -20.08 11.35
N ASP A 232 1.65 -20.57 11.85
CA ASP A 232 1.93 -20.86 13.25
C ASP A 232 1.85 -19.60 14.14
N GLN A 233 2.28 -18.44 13.64
CA GLN A 233 2.18 -17.16 14.37
C GLN A 233 0.75 -16.63 14.50
N LEU A 234 -0.22 -17.30 13.89
CA LEU A 234 -1.65 -17.02 14.00
C LEU A 234 -2.39 -18.06 14.87
N HIS A 235 -1.67 -19.05 15.43
CA HIS A 235 -2.25 -20.00 16.38
C HIS A 235 -2.63 -19.30 17.69
N GLY A 236 -3.89 -19.43 18.09
CA GLY A 236 -4.48 -18.74 19.25
C GLY A 236 -5.57 -17.72 18.91
N VAL A 237 -5.83 -17.44 17.61
CA VAL A 237 -6.92 -16.56 17.13
C VAL A 237 -8.20 -17.36 16.80
N THR A 238 -8.40 -18.48 17.50
CA THR A 238 -9.59 -19.33 17.44
C THR A 238 -10.17 -19.47 18.84
N VAL A 239 -11.34 -18.89 19.06
CA VAL A 239 -12.22 -19.33 20.15
C VAL A 239 -12.64 -20.76 19.82
N LYS A 240 -12.28 -21.72 20.67
CA LYS A 240 -12.90 -23.04 20.66
C LYS A 240 -14.36 -22.85 21.05
N THR A 241 -15.27 -22.85 20.08
CA THR A 241 -16.67 -23.09 20.38
C THR A 241 -16.80 -24.57 20.74
N GLN A 242 -16.72 -24.88 22.04
CA GLN A 242 -17.15 -26.17 22.55
C GLN A 242 -18.68 -26.23 22.43
N GLY A 243 -19.15 -26.74 21.29
CA GLY A 243 -20.53 -27.14 21.09
C GLY A 243 -20.54 -28.56 20.55
N LYS A 244 -20.59 -29.55 21.43
CA LYS A 244 -20.89 -30.94 21.05
C LYS A 244 -22.24 -30.95 20.35
N ARG A 245 -22.27 -31.24 19.05
CA ARG A 245 -23.43 -31.89 18.42
C ARG A 245 -22.97 -33.24 17.89
N LYS A 246 -23.43 -34.29 18.59
CA LYS A 246 -23.48 -35.66 18.05
C LYS A 246 -24.40 -35.61 16.82
N PHE A 247 -23.94 -36.16 15.70
CA PHE A 247 -24.83 -36.56 14.63
C PHE A 247 -24.60 -38.04 14.37
N THR A 248 -25.69 -38.79 14.47
CA THR A 248 -25.80 -40.23 14.23
C THR A 248 -25.82 -40.54 12.74
N GLN A 249 -25.39 -41.76 12.43
CA GLN A 249 -25.20 -42.36 11.10
C GLN A 249 -26.51 -42.94 10.53
N GLY A 250 -26.62 -42.93 9.19
CA GLY A 250 -27.63 -43.60 8.34
C GLY A 250 -28.38 -42.60 7.44
N ASP A 251 -28.52 -42.73 6.12
CA ASP A 251 -28.22 -43.80 5.15
C ASP A 251 -28.01 -43.18 3.73
N ASP A 252 -27.56 -44.05 2.82
CA ASP A 252 -26.97 -43.89 1.47
C ASP A 252 -27.68 -43.04 0.39
N VAL A 253 -26.88 -42.43 -0.50
CA VAL A 253 -27.02 -42.51 -1.99
C VAL A 253 -25.64 -42.44 -2.65
N GLN A 254 -25.43 -43.30 -3.66
CA GLN A 254 -24.18 -43.63 -4.36
C GLN A 254 -23.69 -42.63 -5.44
N GLU A 255 -22.40 -42.78 -5.80
CA GLU A 255 -21.69 -42.47 -7.07
C GLU A 255 -21.43 -40.98 -7.44
N ALA A 256 -20.26 -40.56 -7.97
CA ALA A 256 -19.16 -41.25 -8.63
C ALA A 256 -17.80 -40.56 -8.36
N SER A 257 -16.73 -41.35 -8.26
CA SER A 257 -15.36 -40.85 -8.06
C SER A 257 -14.66 -40.55 -9.39
N THR A 258 -14.19 -39.32 -9.59
CA THR A 258 -13.13 -39.03 -10.57
C THR A 258 -11.83 -38.79 -9.80
N LYS A 259 -10.93 -39.78 -9.82
CA LYS A 259 -9.56 -39.65 -9.27
C LYS A 259 -8.75 -38.76 -10.22
N VAL A 260 -8.38 -37.56 -9.77
CA VAL A 260 -7.36 -36.75 -10.45
C VAL A 260 -6.00 -37.14 -9.87
N ASP A 261 -5.09 -37.59 -10.73
CA ASP A 261 -3.73 -38.00 -10.39
C ASP A 261 -2.86 -36.77 -10.05
N TYR A 262 -2.34 -36.74 -8.81
CA TYR A 262 -1.54 -35.65 -8.26
C TYR A 262 -0.03 -35.78 -8.54
N THR A 263 0.40 -36.77 -9.32
CA THR A 263 1.83 -37.05 -9.53
C THR A 263 2.50 -36.10 -10.53
N GLU A 264 1.77 -35.50 -11.49
CA GLU A 264 2.33 -34.53 -12.45
C GLU A 264 2.65 -33.17 -11.82
N GLN A 265 1.83 -32.67 -10.89
CA GLN A 265 2.04 -31.35 -10.26
C GLN A 265 3.29 -31.29 -9.37
N LYS A 266 3.77 -32.44 -8.87
CA LYS A 266 5.02 -32.51 -8.10
C LYS A 266 6.27 -32.39 -8.98
N LYS A 267 6.25 -32.93 -10.21
CA LYS A 267 7.37 -32.84 -11.16
C LYS A 267 7.55 -31.42 -11.69
N ASP A 268 6.44 -30.71 -11.95
CA ASP A 268 6.46 -29.31 -12.38
C ASP A 268 7.00 -28.34 -11.31
N ARG A 269 6.76 -28.64 -10.03
CA ARG A 269 7.25 -27.85 -8.90
C ARG A 269 8.76 -28.03 -8.70
N ALA A 270 9.29 -29.23 -8.93
CA ALA A 270 10.73 -29.51 -8.90
C ALA A 270 11.47 -28.90 -10.10
N ALA A 271 10.91 -28.97 -11.31
CA ALA A 271 11.47 -28.36 -12.51
C ALA A 271 11.51 -26.81 -12.48
N ARG A 272 10.61 -26.18 -11.70
CA ARG A 272 10.67 -24.72 -11.41
C ARG A 272 11.69 -24.35 -10.33
N ALA A 273 12.04 -25.26 -9.43
CA ALA A 273 13.05 -25.04 -8.39
C ALA A 273 14.48 -25.15 -8.95
N SER A 274 14.75 -26.12 -9.83
CA SER A 274 16.08 -26.31 -10.43
C SER A 274 16.49 -25.18 -11.39
N ARG A 275 15.53 -24.51 -12.04
CA ARG A 275 15.78 -23.34 -12.90
C ARG A 275 16.18 -22.06 -12.15
N ARG A 276 16.17 -22.07 -10.81
CA ARG A 276 16.58 -20.93 -9.96
C ARG A 276 17.94 -21.15 -9.27
N GLY A 277 18.62 -22.26 -9.54
CA GLY A 277 19.85 -22.68 -8.86
C GLY A 277 21.16 -22.13 -9.41
N GLU A 278 21.17 -21.41 -10.54
CA GLU A 278 22.42 -20.88 -11.12
C GLU A 278 22.34 -19.36 -11.24
N GLY A 279 22.97 -18.65 -10.30
CA GLY A 279 23.10 -17.19 -10.36
C GLY A 279 23.44 -16.50 -9.04
N LEU A 280 24.76 -16.41 -8.78
CA LEU A 280 25.50 -15.51 -7.87
C LEU A 280 25.61 -15.87 -6.36
N PRO A 281 26.84 -15.91 -5.81
CA PRO A 281 27.09 -16.18 -4.40
C PRO A 281 26.72 -14.98 -3.50
N PRO A 282 26.44 -15.22 -2.21
CA PRO A 282 26.02 -14.18 -1.27
C PRO A 282 27.15 -13.18 -0.96
N PRO A 283 26.86 -11.87 -0.80
CA PRO A 283 27.87 -10.88 -0.45
C PRO A 283 28.35 -11.00 1.00
N ALA A 284 29.65 -10.76 1.21
CA ALA A 284 30.38 -10.89 2.47
C ALA A 284 29.86 -9.97 3.60
N LYS A 285 29.96 -10.47 4.84
CA LYS A 285 29.58 -9.76 6.09
C LYS A 285 30.53 -8.58 6.36
N ALA A 286 29.99 -7.37 6.45
CA ALA A 286 30.72 -6.22 6.99
C ALA A 286 30.60 -6.18 8.53
N THR A 287 31.74 -6.09 9.20
CA THR A 287 31.91 -5.93 10.65
C THR A 287 31.50 -4.53 11.12
N LYS A 288 30.83 -4.43 12.28
CA LYS A 288 30.45 -3.14 12.91
C LYS A 288 31.61 -2.58 13.73
N PRO A 289 31.88 -1.25 13.70
CA PRO A 289 32.78 -0.61 14.66
C PRO A 289 32.08 -0.35 16.02
N PRO A 290 32.83 -0.23 17.13
CA PRO A 290 32.30 -0.16 18.50
C PRO A 290 31.71 1.22 18.87
N PRO A 291 30.86 1.31 19.92
CA PRO A 291 30.13 2.53 20.28
C PRO A 291 30.99 3.54 21.07
N SER A 292 30.85 4.83 20.77
CA SER A 292 31.44 5.92 21.56
C SER A 292 30.48 6.45 22.65
N ARG A 293 31.07 6.88 23.77
CA ARG A 293 30.43 7.21 25.06
C ARG A 293 29.44 8.38 24.99
N ALA A 294 28.32 8.21 25.69
CA ALA A 294 27.32 9.25 25.96
C ALA A 294 27.83 10.29 26.98
N ALA A 295 27.63 11.58 26.68
CA ALA A 295 27.81 12.68 27.64
C ALA A 295 26.49 12.98 28.36
N LYS A 296 26.50 12.94 29.69
CA LYS A 296 25.39 13.32 30.58
C LYS A 296 25.20 14.84 30.57
N ARG A 297 23.98 15.32 30.32
CA ARG A 297 23.55 16.67 30.71
C ARG A 297 22.45 16.56 31.76
N LYS A 298 22.72 17.12 32.95
CA LYS A 298 21.73 17.36 34.02
C LYS A 298 20.69 18.36 33.52
N ARG A 299 19.40 18.09 33.73
CA ARG A 299 18.31 19.05 33.55
C ARG A 299 17.75 19.40 34.92
N VAL A 300 17.75 20.69 35.22
CA VAL A 300 17.12 21.30 36.40
C VAL A 300 15.60 21.16 36.25
N LEU A 301 14.94 20.77 37.33
CA LEU A 301 13.50 20.59 37.43
C LEU A 301 12.90 21.96 37.81
N ASP A 302 12.00 22.48 36.97
CA ASP A 302 11.18 23.64 37.32
C ASP A 302 9.72 23.21 37.29
N SER A 303 9.01 23.50 38.37
CA SER A 303 7.63 23.11 38.63
C SER A 303 6.66 24.06 37.91
N HIS A 304 5.90 23.55 36.95
CA HIS A 304 4.72 24.23 36.41
C HIS A 304 3.50 23.32 36.44
N VAL A 305 2.39 23.94 36.88
CA VAL A 305 1.04 23.44 37.13
C VAL A 305 0.51 22.58 35.97
N GLU A 306 -0.06 21.41 36.29
CA GLU A 306 -0.71 20.51 35.33
C GLU A 306 -2.00 21.14 34.77
N GLU A 307 -1.92 21.76 33.60
CA GLU A 307 -3.08 21.90 32.71
C GLU A 307 -3.19 20.63 31.86
N THR A 308 -4.34 19.97 31.92
CA THR A 308 -4.65 18.80 31.09
C THR A 308 -4.52 19.18 29.60
N PRO A 309 -3.75 18.46 28.77
CA PRO A 309 -3.52 18.85 27.38
C PRO A 309 -4.85 18.85 26.60
N HIS A 310 -5.16 19.99 25.96
CA HIS A 310 -6.31 20.10 25.07
C HIS A 310 -6.10 19.17 23.87
N LYS A 311 -6.84 18.05 23.83
CA LYS A 311 -6.81 17.12 22.70
C LYS A 311 -7.26 17.84 21.42
N SER A 312 -6.52 17.63 20.34
CA SER A 312 -6.91 18.09 19.01
C SER A 312 -8.20 17.40 18.54
N ASP A 313 -8.94 18.00 17.61
CA ASP A 313 -10.18 17.39 17.10
C ASP A 313 -9.92 16.03 16.42
N TYR A 314 -8.72 15.84 15.87
CA TYR A 314 -8.26 14.55 15.37
C TYR A 314 -8.15 13.50 16.50
N GLU A 315 -7.60 13.87 17.65
CA GLU A 315 -7.48 12.96 18.80
C GLU A 315 -8.83 12.64 19.41
N LYS A 316 -9.74 13.61 19.46
CA LYS A 316 -11.12 13.40 19.91
C LYS A 316 -11.86 12.41 19.00
N GLN A 317 -11.78 12.61 17.69
CA GLN A 317 -12.40 11.68 16.74
C GLN A 317 -11.72 10.30 16.72
N ARG A 318 -10.40 10.23 16.92
CA ARG A 318 -9.64 8.98 17.04
C ARG A 318 -10.07 8.19 18.29
N ASP A 319 -10.19 8.86 19.42
CA ASP A 319 -10.55 8.23 20.69
C ASP A 319 -12.02 7.80 20.70
N GLU A 320 -12.90 8.54 20.01
CA GLU A 320 -14.30 8.16 19.79
C GLU A 320 -14.41 6.91 18.90
N ARG A 321 -13.72 6.89 17.75
CA ARG A 321 -13.66 5.71 16.87
C ARG A 321 -13.05 4.50 17.59
N LYS A 322 -12.01 4.71 18.39
CA LYS A 322 -11.39 3.64 19.19
C LYS A 322 -12.38 3.00 20.17
N ARG A 323 -13.26 3.80 20.80
CA ARG A 323 -14.31 3.30 21.71
C ARG A 323 -15.38 2.51 20.95
N GLN A 324 -15.81 3.02 19.79
CA GLN A 324 -16.79 2.33 18.94
C GLN A 324 -16.23 0.99 18.41
N ASN A 325 -14.96 0.97 18.00
CA ASN A 325 -14.31 -0.23 17.48
C ASN A 325 -14.05 -1.29 18.56
N LEU A 326 -13.73 -0.88 19.79
CA LEU A 326 -13.62 -1.81 20.93
C LEU A 326 -14.98 -2.47 21.25
N LYS A 327 -16.06 -1.72 21.10
CA LYS A 327 -17.41 -2.23 21.26
C LYS A 327 -17.76 -3.25 20.15
N GLN A 328 -17.41 -2.95 18.90
CA GLN A 328 -17.60 -3.89 17.77
C GLN A 328 -16.74 -5.16 17.90
N LEU A 329 -15.49 -5.06 18.38
CA LEU A 329 -14.65 -6.23 18.65
C LEU A 329 -15.25 -7.12 19.74
N ALA A 330 -15.89 -6.53 20.75
CA ALA A 330 -16.61 -7.28 21.77
C ALA A 330 -17.86 -7.98 21.19
N GLU A 331 -18.61 -7.29 20.33
CA GLU A 331 -19.80 -7.83 19.64
C GLU A 331 -19.46 -9.00 18.70
N LEU A 332 -18.27 -8.99 18.09
CA LEU A 332 -17.75 -10.09 17.27
C LEU A 332 -17.12 -11.23 18.09
N GLY A 333 -17.09 -11.14 19.42
CA GLY A 333 -16.50 -12.14 20.31
C GLY A 333 -14.97 -12.23 20.21
N LEU A 334 -14.30 -11.12 19.85
CA LEU A 334 -12.87 -11.04 19.56
C LEU A 334 -12.05 -10.30 20.63
N THR A 335 -12.67 -9.88 21.74
CA THR A 335 -12.00 -9.23 22.89
C THR A 335 -11.29 -10.19 23.82
#